data_AF-A0A095ZBH8-F1
#
_entry.id   AF-A0A095ZBH8-F1
#
_cell.length_a   1.000
_cell.length_b   1.000
_cell.length_c   1.000
_cell.angle_alpha   90.00
_cell.angle_beta   90.00
_cell.angle_gamma   90.00
#
_symmetry.space_group_name_H-M   'P 1'
#
loop_
_entity.id
_entity.type
_entity.pdbx_description
1 polymer ?
#
loop_
_entity_poly.entity_id
_entity_poly.type
_entity_poly.pdbx_seq_one_letter_code
_entity_poly.pdbx_strand_id
1 'polypeptide(L)'
;GALTMSDMRGFVKRIVRMALIVQVVLAIPLVIDFYSRSKSLGEALQWGTFFSISAFNNAGFSLETDSLIPFATDPFIILPISILIVIGGLGFPVLAEIVHAFKTRKKRRWAWSLNARLVVHGTIGLILTGWLLITLLEWSSLSQTGQYSAADKLLITLFTAISPRTAGFNSMDIATQSDITWLVTDILMFIGAGPAGTAGGVKITTML
;
A
#
# COMPACT_ATOMS: atom_id res chain seq x y z
N GLY A 1 2.70 33.84 3.12
CA GLY A 1 3.58 34.21 1.99
C GLY A 1 3.15 33.41 0.78
N ALA A 2 2.74 34.07 -0.30
CA ALA A 2 2.24 33.40 -1.49
C ALA A 2 3.38 32.59 -2.15
N LEU A 3 3.15 31.30 -2.38
CA LEU A 3 4.05 30.43 -3.15
C LEU A 3 4.22 31.03 -4.55
N THR A 4 5.44 31.38 -4.94
CA THR A 4 5.68 31.86 -6.30
C THR A 4 5.48 30.72 -7.30
N MET A 5 5.09 31.03 -8.54
CA MET A 5 4.80 30.02 -9.55
C MET A 5 6.04 29.12 -9.86
N SER A 6 7.25 29.65 -9.63
CA SER A 6 8.51 28.90 -9.64
C SER A 6 8.62 27.85 -8.53
N ASP A 7 8.18 28.18 -7.31
CA ASP A 7 8.21 27.25 -6.16
C ASP A 7 7.23 26.09 -6.38
N MET A 8 6.05 26.38 -6.95
CA MET A 8 5.04 25.38 -7.26
C MET A 8 5.52 24.40 -8.34
N ARG A 9 6.16 24.89 -9.42
CA ARG A 9 6.76 24.03 -10.46
C ARG A 9 7.86 23.13 -9.89
N GLY A 10 8.72 23.68 -9.03
CA GLY A 10 9.78 22.91 -8.36
C GLY A 10 9.24 21.82 -7.45
N PHE A 11 8.16 22.11 -6.73
CA PHE A 11 7.46 21.16 -5.87
C PHE A 11 6.82 20.01 -6.66
N VAL A 12 6.03 20.31 -7.69
CA VAL A 12 5.39 19.30 -8.55
C VAL A 12 6.44 18.40 -9.22
N LYS A 13 7.52 18.97 -9.74
CA LYS A 13 8.62 18.20 -10.35
C LYS A 13 9.26 17.23 -9.35
N ARG A 14 9.33 17.60 -8.07
CA ARG A 14 9.85 16.74 -7.01
C ARG A 14 8.88 15.60 -6.67
N ILE A 15 7.57 15.87 -6.65
CA ILE A 15 6.52 14.85 -6.47
C ILE A 15 6.62 13.80 -7.57
N VAL A 16 6.53 14.23 -8.83
CA VAL A 16 6.54 13.33 -9.99
C VAL A 16 7.82 12.51 -10.02
N ARG A 17 8.99 13.14 -9.78
CA ARG A 17 10.26 12.42 -9.74
C ARG A 17 10.28 11.36 -8.63
N MET A 18 9.78 11.67 -7.44
CA MET A 18 9.72 10.71 -6.34
C MET A 18 8.82 9.53 -6.67
N ALA A 19 7.61 9.81 -7.18
CA ALA A 19 6.65 8.80 -7.58
C ALA A 19 7.22 7.85 -8.63
N LEU A 20 7.84 8.39 -9.69
CA LEU A 20 8.47 7.60 -10.74
C LEU A 20 9.60 6.72 -10.20
N ILE A 21 10.45 7.24 -9.31
CA ILE A 21 11.53 6.44 -8.72
C ILE A 21 10.96 5.27 -7.91
N VAL A 22 9.99 5.53 -7.03
CA VAL A 22 9.37 4.47 -6.21
C VAL A 22 8.70 3.43 -7.10
N GLN A 23 7.94 3.86 -8.10
CA GLN A 23 7.24 2.96 -9.02
C GLN A 23 8.21 2.11 -9.83
N VAL A 24 9.28 2.69 -10.37
CA VAL A 24 10.28 1.92 -11.14
C VAL A 24 11.01 0.92 -10.23
N VAL A 25 11.44 1.34 -9.04
CA VAL A 25 12.15 0.46 -8.11
C VAL A 25 11.29 -0.73 -7.67
N LEU A 26 10.02 -0.49 -7.33
CA LEU A 26 9.12 -1.56 -6.90
C LEU A 26 8.45 -2.31 -8.05
N ALA A 27 8.52 -1.81 -9.28
CA ALA A 27 8.16 -2.59 -10.46
C ALA A 27 9.18 -3.70 -10.75
N ILE A 28 10.47 -3.53 -10.40
CA ILE A 28 11.51 -4.55 -10.65
C ILE A 28 11.14 -5.94 -10.12
N PRO A 29 10.82 -6.13 -8.82
CA PRO A 29 10.43 -7.46 -8.32
C PRO A 29 9.17 -8.00 -9.01
N LEU A 30 8.20 -7.14 -9.34
CA LEU A 30 6.98 -7.54 -10.06
C LEU A 30 7.32 -8.06 -11.46
N VAL A 31 8.15 -7.35 -12.21
CA VAL A 31 8.57 -7.76 -13.56
C VAL A 31 9.35 -9.07 -13.52
N ILE A 32 10.26 -9.22 -12.55
CA ILE A 32 11.04 -10.46 -12.38
C ILE A 32 10.10 -11.64 -12.13
N ASP A 33 9.13 -11.47 -11.23
CA ASP A 33 8.18 -12.53 -10.91
C ASP A 33 7.31 -12.89 -12.12
N PHE A 34 6.71 -11.90 -12.78
CA PHE A 34 5.90 -12.13 -13.98
C PHE A 34 6.68 -12.77 -15.13
N TYR A 35 7.95 -12.42 -15.29
CA TYR A 35 8.82 -13.07 -16.26
C TYR A 35 9.10 -14.53 -15.89
N SER A 36 9.32 -14.82 -14.61
CA SER A 36 9.52 -16.20 -14.13
C SER A 36 8.29 -17.09 -14.35
N ARG A 37 7.09 -16.49 -14.39
CA ARG A 37 5.80 -17.14 -14.69
C ARG A 37 5.55 -17.34 -16.19
N SER A 38 6.61 -17.40 -17.00
CA SER A 38 6.56 -17.66 -18.45
C SER A 38 5.88 -16.58 -19.30
N LYS A 39 5.68 -15.35 -18.79
CA LYS A 39 5.30 -14.21 -19.64
C LYS A 39 6.50 -13.75 -20.47
N SER A 40 6.25 -13.26 -21.67
CA SER A 40 7.31 -12.62 -22.46
C SER A 40 7.86 -11.40 -21.72
N LEU A 41 9.10 -11.00 -22.01
CA LEU A 41 9.71 -9.83 -21.37
C LEU A 41 8.85 -8.56 -21.55
N GLY A 42 8.24 -8.40 -22.73
CA GLY A 42 7.36 -7.28 -23.03
C GLY A 42 6.10 -7.27 -22.15
N GLU A 43 5.46 -8.43 -21.98
CA GLU A 43 4.28 -8.57 -21.11
C GLU A 43 4.65 -8.41 -19.64
N ALA A 44 5.76 -9.00 -19.18
CA ALA A 44 6.22 -8.86 -17.80
C ALA A 44 6.48 -7.38 -17.44
N LEU A 45 7.09 -6.62 -18.34
CA LEU A 45 7.28 -5.17 -18.20
C LEU A 45 5.94 -4.43 -18.13
N GLN A 46 4.99 -4.74 -19.01
CA GLN A 46 3.66 -4.14 -19.00
C GLN A 46 2.93 -4.42 -17.67
N TRP A 47 2.95 -5.67 -17.20
CA TRP A 47 2.28 -6.08 -15.97
C TRP A 47 2.91 -5.45 -14.74
N GLY A 48 4.24 -5.55 -14.60
CA GLY A 48 4.94 -4.99 -13.44
C GLY A 48 4.82 -3.46 -13.36
N THR A 49 4.87 -2.77 -14.50
CA THR A 49 4.66 -1.31 -14.52
C THR A 49 3.21 -0.92 -14.24
N PHE A 50 2.24 -1.64 -14.82
CA PHE A 50 0.81 -1.39 -14.58
C PHE A 50 0.44 -1.55 -13.11
N PHE A 51 0.79 -2.69 -12.50
CA PHE A 51 0.50 -2.92 -11.08
C PHE A 51 1.23 -1.92 -10.19
N SER A 52 2.46 -1.52 -10.55
CA SER A 52 3.21 -0.51 -9.80
C SER A 52 2.52 0.86 -9.81
N ILE A 53 2.08 1.32 -10.98
CA ILE A 53 1.36 2.60 -11.14
C ILE A 53 0.01 2.55 -10.43
N SER A 54 -0.76 1.48 -10.65
CA SER A 54 -2.09 1.29 -10.04
C SER A 54 -2.00 1.27 -8.51
N ALA A 55 -1.04 0.52 -7.95
CA ALA A 55 -0.85 0.41 -6.52
C ALA A 55 -0.33 1.69 -5.86
N PHE A 56 0.64 2.38 -6.45
CA PHE A 56 1.13 3.65 -5.89
C PHE A 56 0.05 4.73 -5.86
N ASN A 57 -0.84 4.72 -6.86
CA ASN A 57 -1.92 5.67 -6.94
C ASN A 57 -3.17 5.24 -6.16
N ASN A 58 -3.14 4.10 -5.47
CA ASN A 58 -4.28 3.50 -4.78
C ASN A 58 -5.51 3.42 -5.71
N ALA A 59 -5.32 2.96 -6.95
CA ALA A 59 -6.37 2.94 -7.97
C ALA A 59 -7.18 1.64 -7.97
N GLY A 60 -6.55 0.51 -7.62
CA GLY A 60 -7.22 -0.80 -7.53
C GLY A 60 -7.51 -1.47 -8.86
N PHE A 61 -7.04 -0.92 -9.96
CA PHE A 61 -7.15 -1.56 -11.26
C PHE A 61 -6.17 -2.74 -11.35
N SER A 62 -6.68 -3.89 -11.77
CA SER A 62 -5.92 -5.09 -12.08
C SER A 62 -6.06 -5.44 -13.57
N LEU A 63 -5.06 -6.15 -14.10
CA LEU A 63 -5.13 -6.77 -15.43
C LEU A 63 -5.83 -8.14 -15.38
N GLU A 64 -5.96 -8.73 -14.19
CA GLU A 64 -6.70 -9.97 -13.95
C GLU A 64 -8.15 -9.66 -13.55
N THR A 65 -9.06 -10.57 -13.92
CA THR A 65 -10.48 -10.47 -13.53
C THR A 65 -10.66 -10.58 -12.02
N ASP A 66 -9.87 -11.45 -11.38
CA ASP A 66 -9.93 -11.73 -9.94
C ASP A 66 -8.89 -10.91 -9.15
N SER A 67 -8.47 -9.77 -9.70
CA SER A 67 -7.50 -8.86 -9.09
C SER A 67 -6.15 -9.51 -8.75
N LEU A 68 -5.88 -9.78 -7.46
CA LEU A 68 -4.62 -10.33 -6.96
C LEU A 68 -4.82 -11.67 -6.26
N ILE A 69 -6.03 -12.24 -6.29
CA ILE A 69 -6.34 -13.56 -5.75
C ILE A 69 -5.37 -14.63 -6.29
N PRO A 70 -5.06 -14.68 -7.60
CA PRO A 70 -4.10 -15.67 -8.14
C PRO A 70 -2.67 -15.52 -7.59
N PHE A 71 -2.33 -14.36 -7.02
CA PHE A 71 -1.00 -14.02 -6.52
C PHE A 71 -0.97 -13.88 -5.00
N ALA A 72 -2.04 -14.25 -4.30
CA ALA A 72 -2.26 -13.94 -2.89
C ALA A 72 -1.20 -14.54 -1.93
N THR A 73 -0.60 -15.66 -2.32
CA THR A 73 0.44 -16.35 -1.55
C THR A 73 1.86 -15.99 -2.00
N ASP A 74 2.00 -15.13 -3.02
CA ASP A 74 3.29 -14.76 -3.57
C ASP A 74 3.85 -13.49 -2.92
N PRO A 75 4.89 -13.60 -2.07
CA PRO A 75 5.49 -12.44 -1.43
C PRO A 75 6.17 -11.48 -2.43
N PHE A 76 6.61 -11.96 -3.61
CA PHE A 76 7.26 -11.12 -4.62
C PHE A 76 6.27 -10.21 -5.34
N ILE A 77 4.96 -10.51 -5.31
CA ILE A 77 3.91 -9.64 -5.82
C ILE A 77 3.26 -8.84 -4.69
N ILE A 78 2.86 -9.52 -3.62
CA ILE A 78 2.05 -8.92 -2.55
C ILE A 78 2.83 -7.88 -1.75
N LEU A 79 4.10 -8.11 -1.44
CA LEU A 79 4.88 -7.16 -0.64
C LEU A 79 5.19 -5.86 -1.40
N PRO A 80 5.69 -5.88 -2.67
CA PRO A 80 5.89 -4.63 -3.40
C PRO A 80 4.61 -3.83 -3.59
N ILE A 81 3.49 -4.48 -3.92
CA ILE A 81 2.18 -3.81 -4.05
C ILE A 81 1.75 -3.20 -2.71
N SER A 82 1.89 -3.94 -1.61
CA SER A 82 1.59 -3.44 -0.26
C SER A 82 2.41 -2.19 0.08
N ILE A 83 3.70 -2.21 -0.22
CA ILE A 83 4.60 -1.08 0.02
C ILE A 83 4.20 0.12 -0.85
N LEU A 84 3.86 -0.11 -2.12
CA LEU A 84 3.39 0.93 -3.04
C LEU A 84 2.13 1.62 -2.52
N ILE A 85 1.14 0.85 -2.06
CA ILE A 85 -0.11 1.36 -1.48
C ILE A 85 0.17 2.23 -0.25
N VAL A 86 1.02 1.74 0.66
CA VAL A 86 1.35 2.48 1.88
C VAL A 86 2.10 3.76 1.56
N ILE A 87 3.13 3.70 0.71
CA ILE A 87 3.92 4.87 0.32
C ILE A 87 3.04 5.91 -0.40
N GLY A 88 2.19 5.47 -1.34
CA GLY A 88 1.23 6.33 -2.04
C GLY A 88 0.26 7.04 -1.07
N GLY A 89 -0.21 6.29 -0.07
CA GLY A 89 -1.14 6.79 0.95
C GLY A 89 -0.54 7.75 1.99
N LEU A 90 0.76 7.67 2.31
CA LEU A 90 1.37 8.50 3.37
C LEU A 90 1.34 10.01 3.08
N GLY A 91 1.33 10.38 1.80
CA GLY A 91 1.36 11.78 1.38
C GLY A 91 2.74 12.37 1.19
N PHE A 92 2.87 13.22 0.17
CA PHE A 92 4.17 13.72 -0.28
C PHE A 92 4.98 14.49 0.78
N PRO A 93 4.37 15.36 1.63
CA PRO A 93 5.12 16.05 2.67
C PRO A 93 5.82 15.08 3.64
N VAL A 94 5.13 14.01 4.03
CA VAL A 94 5.66 12.96 4.91
C VAL A 94 6.79 12.20 4.22
N LEU A 95 6.61 11.82 2.95
CA LEU A 95 7.66 11.16 2.17
C LEU A 95 8.92 12.03 2.02
N ALA A 96 8.76 13.32 1.76
CA ALA A 96 9.88 14.25 1.63
C ALA A 96 10.68 14.37 2.95
N GLU A 97 9.98 14.41 4.08
CA GLU A 97 10.58 14.45 5.41
C GLU A 97 11.33 13.15 5.75
N ILE A 98 10.73 11.99 5.43
CA ILE A 98 11.37 10.68 5.58
C ILE A 98 12.67 10.61 4.76
N VAL A 99 12.62 10.99 3.48
CA VAL A 99 13.79 10.97 2.59
C VAL A 99 14.87 11.93 3.07
N HIS A 100 14.50 13.12 3.57
CA HIS A 100 15.46 14.07 4.13
C HIS A 100 16.14 13.51 5.39
N ALA A 101 15.38 12.85 6.27
CA ALA A 101 15.90 12.20 7.47
C ALA A 101 16.91 11.08 7.13
N PHE A 102 16.60 10.25 6.12
CA PHE A 102 17.52 9.21 5.65
C PHE A 102 18.83 9.76 5.08
N LYS A 103 18.76 10.87 4.30
CA LYS A 103 19.94 11.47 3.67
C LYS A 103 20.87 12.16 4.66
N THR A 104 20.33 12.82 5.67
CA THR A 104 21.13 13.70 6.54
C THR A 104 21.79 12.97 7.71
N ARG A 105 21.46 11.69 7.98
CA ARG A 105 21.99 10.82 9.07
C ARG A 105 22.03 11.46 10.48
N LYS A 106 21.55 12.69 10.67
CA LYS A 106 21.48 13.37 11.97
C LYS A 106 20.33 12.76 12.74
N LYS A 107 20.68 11.89 13.71
CA LYS A 107 19.80 11.23 14.70
C LYS A 107 19.09 12.23 15.64
N ARG A 108 18.47 13.30 15.14
CA ARG A 108 17.51 14.04 15.95
C ARG A 108 16.18 13.30 15.87
N ARG A 109 15.90 12.50 16.91
CA ARG A 109 14.58 11.88 17.18
C ARG A 109 13.40 12.88 17.10
N TRP A 110 13.68 14.18 17.06
CA TRP A 110 12.72 15.28 17.02
C TRP A 110 12.69 16.03 15.67
N ALA A 111 13.32 15.47 14.62
CA ALA A 111 13.34 16.09 13.30
C ALA A 111 12.02 15.95 12.51
N TRP A 112 11.07 15.14 13.00
CA TRP A 112 9.80 14.91 12.32
C TRP A 112 8.73 15.86 12.83
N SER A 113 8.02 16.48 11.89
CA SER A 113 6.80 17.23 12.15
C SER A 113 5.78 16.37 12.92
N LEU A 114 4.92 17.01 13.71
CA LEU A 114 3.85 16.32 14.42
C LEU A 114 2.97 15.56 13.42
N ASN A 115 2.65 16.19 12.28
CA ASN A 115 1.89 15.58 11.20
C ASN A 115 2.56 14.32 10.64
N ALA A 116 3.86 14.33 10.34
CA ALA A 116 4.54 13.13 9.87
C ALA A 116 4.56 12.02 10.91
N ARG A 117 4.73 12.36 12.20
CA ARG A 117 4.64 11.37 13.28
C ARG A 117 3.25 10.75 13.38
N LEU A 118 2.20 11.58 13.38
CA LEU A 118 0.80 11.11 13.44
C LEU A 118 0.46 10.22 12.24
N VAL A 119 0.82 10.65 11.02
CA VAL A 119 0.53 9.88 9.81
C VAL A 119 1.27 8.55 9.81
N VAL A 120 2.57 8.53 10.12
CA VAL A 120 3.36 7.28 10.08
C VAL A 120 2.93 6.32 11.20
N HIS A 121 2.84 6.79 12.45
CA HIS A 121 2.48 5.94 13.57
C HIS A 121 1.01 5.52 13.50
N GLY A 122 0.11 6.42 13.10
CA GLY A 122 -1.30 6.12 12.87
C GLY A 122 -1.49 5.10 11.76
N THR A 123 -0.78 5.25 10.63
CA THR A 123 -0.82 4.25 9.54
C THR A 123 -0.35 2.90 10.05
N ILE A 124 0.84 2.82 10.66
CA ILE A 124 1.39 1.57 11.20
C ILE A 124 0.43 0.94 12.22
N GLY A 125 -0.10 1.74 13.14
CA GLY A 125 -1.07 1.30 14.14
C GLY A 125 -2.30 0.66 13.50
N LEU A 126 -2.93 1.35 12.54
CA LEU A 126 -4.10 0.84 11.82
C LEU A 126 -3.79 -0.41 10.99
N ILE A 127 -2.60 -0.49 10.35
CA ILE A 127 -2.19 -1.72 9.64
C ILE A 127 -2.13 -2.88 10.62
N LEU A 128 -1.41 -2.70 11.73
CA LEU A 128 -1.14 -3.78 12.67
C LEU A 128 -2.40 -4.22 13.39
N THR A 129 -3.24 -3.29 13.84
CA THR A 129 -4.51 -3.64 14.50
C THR A 129 -5.47 -4.31 13.52
N GLY A 130 -5.64 -3.75 12.31
CA GLY A 130 -6.46 -4.34 11.26
C GLY A 130 -5.99 -5.74 10.87
N TRP A 131 -4.67 -5.90 10.68
CA TRP A 131 -4.06 -7.17 10.34
C TRP A 131 -4.26 -8.23 11.43
N LEU A 132 -4.06 -7.88 12.70
CA LEU A 132 -4.29 -8.80 13.81
C LEU A 132 -5.76 -9.22 13.89
N LEU A 133 -6.70 -8.27 13.78
CA LEU A 133 -8.13 -8.58 13.82
C LEU A 133 -8.54 -9.48 12.66
N ILE A 134 -8.20 -9.10 11.42
CA ILE A 134 -8.55 -9.88 10.21
C ILE A 134 -7.90 -11.26 10.27
N THR A 135 -6.65 -11.36 10.74
CA THR A 135 -5.98 -12.66 10.90
C THR A 135 -6.74 -13.54 11.88
N LEU A 136 -7.15 -13.02 13.04
CA LEU A 136 -7.89 -13.80 14.03
C LEU A 136 -9.27 -14.26 13.53
N LEU A 137 -9.96 -13.40 12.78
CA LEU A 137 -11.30 -13.69 12.24
C LEU A 137 -11.25 -14.72 11.11
N GLU A 138 -10.34 -14.55 10.15
CA GLU A 138 -10.29 -15.38 8.94
C GLU A 138 -9.37 -16.60 9.06
N TRP A 139 -8.66 -16.79 10.18
CA TRP A 139 -7.74 -17.92 10.35
C TRP A 139 -8.41 -19.27 10.13
N SER A 140 -9.60 -19.43 10.70
CA SER A 140 -10.35 -20.68 10.63
C SER A 140 -10.86 -20.94 9.21
N SER A 141 -11.46 -19.93 8.56
CA SER A 141 -11.93 -19.99 7.18
C SER A 141 -10.80 -20.38 6.20
N LEU A 142 -9.65 -19.70 6.28
CA LEU A 142 -8.47 -20.02 5.46
C LEU A 142 -7.84 -21.37 5.80
N SER A 143 -8.11 -21.93 6.97
CA SER A 143 -7.66 -23.27 7.35
C SER A 143 -8.54 -24.37 6.74
N GLN A 144 -9.84 -24.10 6.56
CA GLN A 144 -10.80 -25.05 6.01
C GLN A 144 -10.55 -25.34 4.52
N THR A 145 -10.02 -24.37 3.78
CA THR A 145 -9.59 -24.57 2.39
C THR A 145 -8.41 -25.55 2.27
N GLY A 146 -7.62 -25.76 3.34
CA GLY A 146 -6.51 -26.71 3.37
C GLY A 146 -5.33 -26.39 2.43
N GLN A 147 -5.41 -25.27 1.69
CA GLN A 147 -4.46 -24.90 0.64
C GLN A 147 -3.34 -23.96 1.13
N TYR A 148 -3.52 -23.32 2.28
CA TYR A 148 -2.64 -22.25 2.73
C TYR A 148 -1.81 -22.65 3.96
N SER A 149 -0.50 -22.43 3.88
CA SER A 149 0.38 -22.53 5.04
C SER A 149 0.11 -21.39 6.04
N ALA A 150 0.67 -21.48 7.25
CA ALA A 150 0.56 -20.39 8.23
C ALA A 150 1.16 -19.08 7.71
N ALA A 151 2.25 -19.14 6.93
CA ALA A 151 2.87 -17.96 6.33
C ALA A 151 1.98 -17.33 5.25
N ASP A 152 1.35 -18.16 4.42
CA ASP A 152 0.43 -17.69 3.37
C ASP A 152 -0.77 -16.98 3.98
N LYS A 153 -1.35 -17.55 5.05
CA LYS A 153 -2.47 -16.93 5.78
C LYS A 153 -2.11 -15.55 6.28
N LEU A 154 -0.93 -15.41 6.90
CA LEU A 154 -0.45 -14.12 7.40
C LEU A 154 -0.23 -13.11 6.28
N LEU A 155 0.26 -13.55 5.12
CA LEU A 155 0.48 -12.69 3.96
C LEU A 155 -0.86 -12.23 3.34
N ILE A 156 -1.81 -13.16 3.17
CA ILE A 156 -3.15 -12.88 2.66
C ILE A 156 -3.85 -11.87 3.56
N THR A 157 -3.91 -12.14 4.86
CA THR A 157 -4.60 -11.27 5.83
C THR A 157 -3.90 -9.92 5.98
N LEU A 158 -2.57 -9.86 5.83
CA LEU A 158 -1.83 -8.60 5.80
C LEU A 158 -2.25 -7.75 4.62
N PHE A 159 -2.33 -8.35 3.44
CA PHE A 159 -2.78 -7.63 2.25
C PHE A 159 -4.23 -7.16 2.39
N THR A 160 -5.11 -8.00 2.91
CA THR A 160 -6.51 -7.65 3.22
C THR A 160 -6.60 -6.49 4.21
N ALA A 161 -5.68 -6.37 5.16
CA ALA A 161 -5.62 -5.22 6.07
C ALA A 161 -5.00 -3.95 5.45
N ILE A 162 -4.19 -4.09 4.39
CA ILE A 162 -3.53 -2.98 3.70
C ILE A 162 -4.41 -2.37 2.62
N SER A 163 -5.09 -3.20 1.84
CA SER A 163 -5.95 -2.79 0.74
C SER A 163 -7.06 -1.78 1.10
N PRO A 164 -7.75 -1.85 2.26
CA PRO A 164 -8.80 -0.91 2.61
C PRO A 164 -8.32 0.54 2.78
N ARG A 165 -7.04 0.88 2.59
CA ARG A 165 -6.59 2.29 2.48
C ARG A 165 -6.83 2.87 1.08
N THR A 166 -8.07 2.69 0.62
CA THR A 166 -8.57 3.05 -0.71
C THR A 166 -7.80 2.44 -1.88
N ALA A 167 -7.09 1.32 -1.68
CA ALA A 167 -6.32 0.70 -2.75
C ALA A 167 -7.15 -0.20 -3.66
N GLY A 168 -8.22 -0.84 -3.16
CA GLY A 168 -9.22 -1.53 -3.98
C GLY A 168 -8.82 -2.90 -4.54
N PHE A 169 -7.64 -3.42 -4.23
CA PHE A 169 -7.24 -4.78 -4.63
C PHE A 169 -7.80 -5.83 -3.67
N ASN A 170 -8.10 -7.02 -4.16
CA ASN A 170 -8.44 -8.19 -3.35
C ASN A 170 -7.44 -9.33 -3.54
N SER A 171 -6.99 -9.91 -2.44
CA SER A 171 -6.15 -11.13 -2.34
C SER A 171 -6.95 -12.37 -1.92
N MET A 172 -8.20 -12.19 -1.52
CA MET A 172 -9.14 -13.27 -1.23
C MET A 172 -10.52 -12.84 -1.74
N ASP A 173 -11.40 -13.81 -1.95
CA ASP A 173 -12.77 -13.51 -2.33
C ASP A 173 -13.49 -12.79 -1.18
N ILE A 174 -13.87 -11.53 -1.41
CA ILE A 174 -14.56 -10.68 -0.44
C ILE A 174 -15.91 -11.31 -0.07
N ALA A 175 -16.57 -12.00 -1.00
CA ALA A 175 -17.89 -12.61 -0.77
C ALA A 175 -17.83 -13.77 0.24
N THR A 176 -16.63 -14.31 0.49
CA THR A 176 -16.42 -15.45 1.41
C THR A 176 -15.93 -15.05 2.80
N GLN A 177 -15.70 -13.75 3.02
CA GLN A 177 -15.28 -13.22 4.31
C GLN A 177 -16.42 -13.21 5.31
N SER A 178 -16.09 -13.27 6.60
CA SER A 178 -17.08 -13.11 7.66
C SER A 178 -17.63 -11.68 7.73
N ASP A 179 -18.89 -11.54 8.17
CA ASP A 179 -19.56 -10.24 8.35
C ASP A 179 -18.76 -9.29 9.28
N ILE A 180 -18.08 -9.86 10.27
CA ILE A 180 -17.23 -9.09 11.21
C ILE A 180 -15.99 -8.55 10.48
N THR A 181 -15.40 -9.32 9.57
CA THR A 181 -14.28 -8.88 8.72
C THR A 181 -14.70 -7.75 7.79
N TRP A 182 -15.92 -7.78 7.24
CA TRP A 182 -16.45 -6.65 6.47
C TRP A 182 -16.57 -5.38 7.30
N LEU A 183 -17.11 -5.47 8.52
CA LEU A 183 -17.20 -4.33 9.42
C LEU A 183 -15.81 -3.73 9.75
N VAL A 184 -14.82 -4.58 10.01
CA VAL A 184 -13.44 -4.13 10.24
C VAL A 184 -12.88 -3.45 8.99
N THR A 185 -13.10 -4.04 7.82
CA THR A 185 -12.70 -3.49 6.52
C THR A 185 -13.33 -2.11 6.28
N ASP A 186 -14.62 -1.95 6.54
CA ASP A 186 -15.35 -0.69 6.39
C ASP A 186 -14.79 0.42 7.28
N ILE A 187 -14.48 0.10 8.55
CA ILE A 187 -13.83 1.04 9.47
C ILE A 187 -12.45 1.45 8.94
N LEU A 188 -11.67 0.49 8.44
CA LEU A 188 -10.36 0.77 7.84
C LEU A 188 -10.46 1.60 6.54
N MET A 189 -11.53 1.44 5.76
CA MET A 189 -11.79 2.24 4.55
C MET A 189 -12.24 3.66 4.87
N PHE A 190 -13.03 3.81 5.94
CA PHE A 190 -13.46 5.12 6.42
C PHE A 190 -12.28 5.96 6.90
N ILE A 191 -11.36 5.34 7.65
CA ILE A 191 -10.11 5.96 8.09
C ILE A 191 -9.11 5.93 6.92
N GLY A 192 -9.20 6.98 6.09
CA GLY A 192 -8.36 7.20 4.94
C GLY A 192 -6.88 7.41 5.29
N ALA A 193 -6.03 7.60 4.29
CA ALA A 193 -4.59 7.75 4.52
C ALA A 193 -4.18 9.22 4.84
N GLY A 194 -2.88 9.49 4.79
CA GLY A 194 -2.31 10.79 5.12
C GLY A 194 -2.80 11.96 4.23
N PRO A 195 -2.68 13.21 4.70
CA PRO A 195 -2.98 14.38 3.90
C PRO A 195 -1.98 14.52 2.73
N ALA A 196 -2.45 15.03 1.59
CA ALA A 196 -1.67 15.18 0.36
C ALA A 196 -1.03 13.87 -0.18
N GLY A 197 -1.68 12.73 0.10
CA GLY A 197 -1.43 11.43 -0.54
C GLY A 197 -2.45 11.09 -1.62
N THR A 198 -2.27 9.92 -2.24
CA THR A 198 -3.15 9.43 -3.32
C THR A 198 -4.43 8.81 -2.79
N ALA A 199 -4.47 8.43 -1.51
CA ALA A 199 -5.63 7.79 -0.90
C ALA A 199 -6.73 8.78 -0.48
N GLY A 200 -7.98 8.32 -0.55
CA GLY A 200 -9.18 9.05 -0.10
C GLY A 200 -9.47 8.88 1.39
N GLY A 201 -10.74 9.09 1.79
CA GLY A 201 -11.27 8.88 3.15
C GLY A 201 -11.04 10.04 4.14
N VAL A 202 -11.52 9.86 5.37
CA VAL A 202 -11.25 10.83 6.46
C VAL A 202 -9.79 10.70 6.86
N LYS A 203 -9.05 11.80 6.79
CA LYS A 203 -7.59 11.77 6.98
C LYS A 203 -7.23 11.31 8.38
N ILE A 204 -6.18 10.49 8.49
CA ILE A 204 -5.65 9.98 9.78
C ILE A 204 -5.44 11.12 10.78
N THR A 205 -4.93 12.27 10.32
CA THR A 205 -4.67 13.46 11.16
C THR A 205 -5.93 14.16 11.69
N THR A 206 -7.12 13.79 11.19
CA THR A 206 -8.40 14.31 11.68
C THR A 206 -9.03 13.35 12.69
N MET A 207 -8.74 12.05 12.59
CA MET A 207 -9.27 11.02 13.49
C MET A 207 -8.40 10.80 14.73
N LEU A 208 -7.09 11.05 14.63
CA LEU A 208 -6.09 10.93 15.70
C LEU A 208 -5.58 12.31 16.13
#